data_AF-A0ABC8KFJ8-F1
#
_entry.id   AF-A0ABC8KFJ8-F1
#
_cell.length_a   1.000
_cell.length_b   1.000
_cell.length_c   1.000
_cell.angle_alpha   90.00
_cell.angle_beta   90.00
_cell.angle_gamma   90.00
#
_symmetry.space_group_name_H-M   'P 1'
#
loop_
_entity.id
_entity.type
_entity.pdbx_description
1 polymer ?
#
loop_
_entity_poly.entity_id
_entity_poly.type
_entity_poly.pdbx_seq_one_letter_code
_entity_poly.pdbx_strand_id
1 'polypeptide(L)' 'MGCSLSKKKNAKRPPGYEEPDLLASVTPFTVEEVEALYELFKKLSNSIIVDDLIHKEEFQLALFRNRNRKNLFADR' A
#
# COMPACT_ATOMS: atom_id res chain seq x y z
N MET A 1 16.74 4.71 38.81
CA MET A 1 16.81 3.57 37.86
C MET A 1 15.92 3.89 36.68
N GLY A 2 16.53 4.33 35.59
CA GLY A 2 15.83 4.70 34.37
C GLY A 2 15.87 3.54 33.36
N CYS A 3 14.73 3.28 32.73
CA CYS A 3 14.62 3.02 31.29
C CYS A 3 13.16 2.72 30.96
N SER A 4 12.43 3.76 30.55
CA SER A 4 11.27 3.56 29.69
C SER A 4 11.78 3.18 28.30
N LEU A 5 11.48 1.96 27.87
CA LEU A 5 11.65 1.53 26.49
C LEU A 5 10.70 2.35 25.62
N SER A 6 11.18 3.54 25.21
CA SER A 6 10.60 4.27 24.08
C SER A 6 10.69 3.34 22.87
N LYS A 7 9.59 2.66 22.54
CA LYS A 7 9.38 2.07 21.22
C LYS A 7 9.39 3.21 20.20
N LYS A 8 10.59 3.61 19.77
CA LYS A 8 10.80 4.41 18.57
C LYS A 8 10.34 3.56 17.39
N LYS A 9 9.08 3.72 17.00
CA LYS A 9 8.60 3.40 15.65
C LYS A 9 8.04 4.68 15.02
N ASN A 10 8.86 5.72 14.98
CA ASN A 10 8.62 6.89 14.12
C ASN A 10 9.09 6.58 12.69
N ALA A 11 8.59 5.49 12.11
CA ALA A 11 8.41 5.48 10.66
C ALA A 11 7.09 6.23 10.46
N LYS A 12 7.11 7.34 9.73
CA LYS A 12 5.89 8.09 9.36
C LYS A 12 4.93 7.07 8.75
N ARG A 13 3.95 6.61 9.52
CA ARG A 13 2.90 5.72 9.02
C ARG A 13 2.12 6.57 8.02
N PRO A 14 2.00 6.17 6.74
CA PRO A 14 1.22 6.94 5.80
C PRO A 14 -0.22 7.08 6.33
N PRO A 15 -0.90 8.19 6.05
CA PRO A 15 -2.28 8.36 6.46
C PRO A 15 -3.12 7.17 5.94
N GLY A 16 -3.83 6.48 6.84
CA GLY A 16 -4.60 5.28 6.50
C GLY A 16 -3.84 3.94 6.62
N TYR A 17 -2.60 3.93 7.14
CA TYR A 17 -1.89 2.69 7.46
C TYR A 17 -2.57 1.93 8.60
N GLU A 18 -3.04 0.72 8.31
CA GLU A 18 -3.54 -0.25 9.30
C GLU A 18 -2.48 -1.30 9.64
N GLU A 19 -2.57 -1.89 10.84
CA GLU A 19 -1.65 -2.93 11.26
C GLU A 19 -1.94 -4.24 10.48
N PRO A 20 -0.91 -4.95 9.96
CA PRO A 20 -1.11 -6.16 9.16
C PRO A 20 -1.97 -7.22 9.84
N ASP A 21 -1.84 -7.36 11.16
CA ASP A 21 -2.64 -8.30 11.96
C ASP A 21 -4.15 -8.02 11.88
N LEU A 22 -4.54 -6.74 11.86
CA LEU A 22 -5.93 -6.33 11.75
C LEU A 22 -6.48 -6.64 10.36
N LEU A 23 -5.74 -6.28 9.32
CA LEU A 23 -6.11 -6.55 7.93
C LEU A 23 -6.19 -8.06 7.66
N ALA A 24 -5.26 -8.86 8.17
CA ALA A 24 -5.29 -10.31 8.07
C ALA A 24 -6.49 -10.92 8.81
N SER A 25 -6.96 -10.30 9.91
CA SER A 25 -8.13 -10.80 10.64
C SER A 25 -9.47 -10.58 9.91
N VAL A 26 -9.54 -9.57 9.03
CA VAL A 26 -10.77 -9.21 8.29
C VAL A 26 -10.72 -9.62 6.80
N THR A 27 -9.61 -10.21 6.36
CA THR A 27 -9.41 -10.71 4.99
C THR A 27 -9.01 -12.18 5.01
N PRO A 28 -9.11 -12.91 3.88
CA PRO A 28 -8.61 -14.29 3.80
C PRO A 28 -7.08 -14.39 3.71
N PHE A 29 -6.34 -13.29 3.86
CA PHE A 29 -4.88 -13.26 3.75
C PHE A 29 -4.21 -13.51 5.11
N THR A 30 -3.06 -14.17 5.07
CA THR A 30 -2.15 -14.27 6.21
C THR A 30 -1.42 -12.95 6.47
N VAL A 31 -0.86 -12.78 7.67
CA VAL A 31 -0.06 -11.58 8.01
C VAL A 31 1.09 -11.37 7.04
N GLU A 32 1.78 -12.45 6.64
CA GLU A 32 2.88 -12.42 5.66
C GLU A 32 2.41 -11.95 4.28
N GLU A 33 1.25 -12.41 3.83
CA GLU A 33 0.67 -11.98 2.55
C GLU A 33 0.24 -10.51 2.59
N VAL A 34 -0.31 -10.04 3.72
CA VAL A 34 -0.64 -8.62 3.89
C VAL A 34 0.61 -7.75 3.86
N GLU A 35 1.72 -8.18 4.47
CA GLU A 35 3.00 -7.48 4.38
C GLU A 35 3.54 -7.45 2.93
N ALA A 36 3.45 -8.57 2.21
CA ALA A 36 3.83 -8.63 0.79
C ALA A 36 2.95 -7.71 -0.08
N LEU A 37 1.64 -7.63 0.19
CA LEU A 37 0.72 -6.71 -0.47
C LEU A 37 1.07 -5.25 -0.17
N TYR A 38 1.55 -4.94 1.04
CA TYR A 38 1.98 -3.59 1.38
C TYR A 38 3.25 -3.16 0.63
N GLU A 39 4.20 -4.07 0.40
CA GLU A 39 5.35 -3.80 -0.46
C GLU A 39 4.94 -3.56 -1.92
N LEU A 40 3.98 -4.33 -2.42
CA LEU A 40 3.40 -4.12 -3.74
C LEU A 40 2.71 -2.76 -3.81
N PHE A 41 1.86 -2.44 -2.84
CA PHE A 41 1.17 -1.15 -2.73
C PHE A 41 2.16 0.01 -2.82
N LYS A 42 3.24 0.00 -2.03
CA LYS A 42 4.27 1.05 -2.06
C LYS A 42 4.91 1.26 -3.43
N LYS A 43 5.13 0.18 -4.19
CA LYS A 43 5.68 0.26 -5.55
C LYS A 43 4.69 0.87 -6.52
N LEU A 44 3.40 0.60 -6.34
CA LEU A 44 2.33 1.11 -7.21
C LEU A 44 1.96 2.56 -6.90
N SER A 45 1.77 2.89 -5.62
CA SER A 45 1.31 4.21 -5.12
C SER A 45 2.35 5.33 -5.24
N ASN A 46 3.54 5.01 -5.74
CA ASN A 46 4.64 5.94 -5.92
C ASN A 46 5.22 5.82 -7.34
N SER A 47 4.47 5.21 -8.26
CA SER A 47 4.95 4.93 -9.62
C SER A 47 4.90 6.17 -10.51
N ILE A 48 3.98 7.10 -10.26
CA ILE A 48 3.82 8.35 -11.00
C ILE A 48 3.82 9.53 -10.04
N ILE A 49 3.02 9.46 -8.97
CA ILE A 49 2.87 10.51 -7.95
C ILE A 49 3.34 9.95 -6.62
N VAL A 50 4.19 10.67 -5.90
CA VAL A 50 4.73 10.21 -4.61
C VAL A 50 3.88 10.79 -3.48
N ASP A 51 2.70 10.22 -3.27
CA ASP A 51 1.77 10.64 -2.21
C ASP A 51 1.21 9.48 -1.36
N ASP A 52 1.76 8.27 -1.53
CA ASP A 52 1.31 7.05 -0.85
C ASP A 52 -0.18 6.71 -1.12
N LEU A 53 -0.73 7.17 -2.24
CA LEU A 53 -2.06 6.81 -2.73
C LEU A 53 -1.95 6.18 -4.13
N ILE A 54 -2.91 5.32 -4.51
CA ILE A 54 -2.94 4.77 -5.87
C ILE A 54 -3.91 5.60 -6.71
N HIS A 55 -3.37 6.33 -7.68
CA HIS A 55 -4.18 7.07 -8.66
C HIS A 55 -4.65 6.15 -9.80
N LYS A 56 -5.68 6.59 -10.53
CA LYS A 56 -6.23 5.83 -11.67
C LYS A 56 -5.16 5.49 -12.71
N GLU A 57 -4.27 6.44 -12.99
CA GLU A 57 -3.18 6.30 -13.96
C GLU A 57 -2.14 5.26 -13.51
N GLU A 58 -1.84 5.21 -12.20
CA GLU A 58 -0.90 4.25 -11.62
C GLU A 58 -1.48 2.84 -11.63
N PHE A 59 -2.77 2.71 -11.31
CA PHE A 59 -3.47 1.43 -11.36
C PHE A 59 -3.56 0.89 -12.81
N GLN A 60 -3.86 1.75 -13.79
CA GLN A 60 -3.83 1.38 -15.21
C GLN A 60 -2.43 0.95 -15.67
N LEU A 61 -1.40 1.68 -15.22
CA LEU A 61 -0.02 1.33 -15.52
C LEU A 61 0.37 -0.04 -14.92
N ALA A 62 -0.07 -0.34 -13.70
CA ALA A 62 0.18 -1.62 -13.03
C ALA A 62 -0.45 -2.80 -13.77
N LEU A 63 -1.72 -2.67 -14.18
CA LEU A 63 -2.48 -3.73 -14.83
C LEU A 63 -2.04 -3.98 -16.28
N PHE A 64 -1.82 -2.90 -17.05
CA PHE A 64 -1.63 -3.01 -18.50
C PHE A 64 -0.19 -2.75 -18.94
N ARG A 65 0.71 -2.45 -17.99
CA ARG A 65 2.08 -1.94 -18.27
C ARG A 65 2.06 -0.75 -19.23
N ASN A 66 0.96 0.00 -19.27
CA ASN A 66 0.75 1.07 -20.23
C ASN A 66 -0.27 2.09 -19.71
N ARG A 67 0.16 3.35 -19.56
CA ARG A 67 -0.68 4.47 -19.10
C ARG A 67 -1.69 5.00 -20.14
N ASN A 68 -1.53 4.65 -21.41
CA ASN A 68 -2.32 5.18 -22.53
C ASN A 68 -3.35 4.18 -23.07
N ARG A 69 -3.38 2.94 -22.54
CA ARG A 69 -4.38 1.95 -22.93
C ARG A 69 -5.69 2.26 -22.21
N LYS A 70 -6.65 2.81 -22.96
CA LYS A 70 -8.05 2.88 -22.54
C LYS A 70 -8.55 1.47 -22.20
N ASN A 71 -9.12 1.29 -21.02
CA ASN A 71 -9.56 0.00 -20.55
C ASN A 71 -10.94 0.11 -19.92
N LEU A 72 -11.91 -0.63 -20.47
CA LEU A 72 -13.31 -0.60 -20.03
C LEU A 72 -13.51 -0.95 -18.54
N PHE A 73 -12.59 -1.71 -17.93
CA PHE A 73 -12.64 -2.04 -16.51
C PHE A 73 -12.04 -0.94 -15.63
N ALA A 74 -11.03 -0.21 -16.12
CA ALA A 74 -10.39 0.87 -15.37
C ALA A 74 -11.03 2.26 -15.64
N ASP A 75 -11.93 2.36 -16.62
CA ASP A 75 -12.62 3.59 -17.02
C ASP A 75 -14.04 3.76 -16.45
N ARG A 76 -14.51 2.83 -15.61
CA ARG A 76 -15.74 2.97 -14.83
C ARG A 76 -15.54 3.88 -13.61
#